data_AF-A0A3N5MLY4-F1
#
_entry.id   AF-A0A3N5MLY4-F1
#
_cell.length_a   1.000
_cell.length_b   1.000
_cell.length_c   1.000
_cell.angle_alpha   90.00
_cell.angle_beta   90.00
_cell.angle_gamma   90.00
#
_symmetry.space_group_name_H-M   'P 1'
#
loop_
_entity.id
_entity.type
_entity.pdbx_description
1 polymer ?
#
loop_
_entity_poly.entity_id
_entity_poly.type
_entity_poly.pdbx_seq_one_letter_code
_entity_poly.pdbx_strand_id
1 'polypeptide(L)'
;MGSAPGHFSDRLAESILRRRSVVCVGLDPMLERLPPELLERWRGRVPELGDEAAVAGCFSEFCRGIIEAVADAAACVKPQAAFFEQYGAPGWSALAEVVRCAHDHDLPVILDVKRGDIASTGVAYARAAFGGAPGFTAPVGGLDADAVTVSPYLGDDSLEPFVAATAEGRGVFVLTRTSNPGAATLQEQETGGRALYLHVAELVARLGAASTGRYGYSDVGAVAGATAPASLR
;
A
#
# COMPACT_ATOMS: atom_id res chain seq x y z
N MET A 1 -11.43 -21.70 17.91
CA MET A 1 -11.37 -20.23 17.92
C MET A 1 -9.93 -19.87 17.58
N GLY A 2 -9.65 -19.49 16.33
CA GLY A 2 -8.34 -18.92 15.99
C GLY A 2 -8.19 -17.61 16.76
N SER A 3 -6.99 -17.34 17.30
CA SER A 3 -6.69 -16.02 17.87
C SER A 3 -7.02 -14.95 16.83
N ALA A 4 -7.54 -13.81 17.26
CA ALA A 4 -7.66 -12.64 16.38
C ALA A 4 -6.30 -12.42 15.68
N PRO A 5 -6.30 -12.10 14.37
CA PRO A 5 -5.05 -11.78 13.67
C PRO A 5 -4.34 -10.66 14.44
N GLY A 6 -3.02 -10.81 14.63
CA GLY A 6 -2.23 -9.79 15.33
C GLY A 6 -2.23 -8.47 14.56
N HIS A 7 -2.00 -7.36 15.26
CA HIS A 7 -1.93 -6.01 14.68
C HIS A 7 -0.92 -5.93 13.52
N PHE A 8 -1.28 -5.22 12.45
CA PHE A 8 -0.38 -4.96 11.32
C PHE A 8 0.89 -4.26 11.79
N SER A 9 0.72 -3.24 12.63
CA SER A 9 1.79 -2.45 13.22
C SER A 9 2.79 -3.31 14.01
N ASP A 10 2.30 -4.33 14.72
CA ASP A 10 3.16 -5.29 15.41
C ASP A 10 3.95 -6.18 14.42
N ARG A 11 3.30 -6.69 13.36
CA ARG A 11 3.99 -7.47 12.31
C ARG A 11 5.08 -6.66 11.61
N LEU A 12 4.81 -5.37 11.34
CA LEU A 12 5.79 -4.47 10.76
C LEU A 12 6.95 -4.20 11.73
N ALA A 13 6.67 -3.96 13.02
CA ALA A 13 7.70 -3.77 14.04
C ALA A 13 8.58 -5.02 14.19
N GLU A 14 8.00 -6.22 14.19
CA GLU A 14 8.73 -7.48 14.20
C GLU A 14 9.62 -7.65 12.95
N SER A 15 9.12 -7.26 11.78
CA SER A 15 9.90 -7.25 10.54
C SER A 15 11.11 -6.31 10.63
N ILE A 16 10.90 -5.09 11.14
CA ILE A 16 11.96 -4.09 11.38
C ILE A 16 13.03 -4.64 12.31
N LEU A 17 12.64 -5.24 13.43
CA LEU A 17 13.57 -5.77 14.43
C LEU A 17 14.35 -6.98 13.88
N ARG A 18 13.67 -7.88 13.17
CA ARG A 18 14.29 -9.08 12.56
C ARG A 18 15.37 -8.70 11.55
N ARG A 19 15.07 -7.72 10.69
CA ARG A 19 15.95 -7.29 9.59
C ARG A 19 16.88 -6.16 9.96
N ARG A 20 16.74 -5.61 11.18
CA ARG A 20 17.48 -4.44 11.68
C ARG A 20 17.45 -3.28 10.69
N SER A 21 16.28 -3.05 10.11
CA SER A 21 16.09 -2.12 9.01
C SER A 21 14.72 -1.47 9.10
N VAL A 22 14.64 -0.21 8.69
CA VAL A 22 13.39 0.54 8.53
C VAL A 22 13.08 0.79 7.05
N VAL A 23 13.83 0.16 6.15
CA VAL A 23 13.71 0.38 4.71
C VAL A 23 12.39 -0.20 4.20
N CYS A 24 11.56 0.66 3.63
CA CYS A 24 10.40 0.30 2.84
C CYS A 24 10.77 0.42 1.36
N VAL A 25 10.82 -0.70 0.63
CA VAL A 25 11.22 -0.71 -0.78
C VAL A 25 10.01 -0.42 -1.67
N GLY A 26 10.06 0.68 -2.41
CA GLY A 26 9.04 1.01 -3.41
C GLY A 26 9.15 0.13 -4.65
N LEU A 27 8.02 -0.36 -5.16
CA LEU A 27 7.94 -1.17 -6.38
C LEU A 27 7.08 -0.44 -7.40
N ASP A 28 7.76 0.40 -8.19
CA ASP A 28 7.16 1.40 -9.09
C ASP A 28 7.72 1.18 -10.52
N PRO A 29 7.48 0.01 -11.16
CA PRO A 29 8.09 -0.33 -12.43
C PRO A 29 7.64 0.61 -13.56
N MET A 30 8.61 1.06 -14.37
CA MET A 30 8.40 1.88 -15.56
C MET A 30 9.10 1.18 -16.72
N LEU A 31 8.36 0.87 -17.79
CA LEU A 31 8.85 0.06 -18.90
C LEU A 31 10.15 0.62 -19.49
N GLU A 32 10.24 1.93 -19.64
CA GLU A 32 11.39 2.67 -20.16
C GLU A 32 12.61 2.69 -19.24
N ARG A 33 12.48 2.22 -18.00
CA ARG A 33 13.56 2.17 -17.00
C ARG A 33 13.98 0.73 -16.64
N LEU A 34 13.36 -0.28 -17.25
CA LEU A 34 13.69 -1.67 -16.99
C LEU A 34 15.01 -2.09 -17.65
N PRO A 35 15.69 -3.12 -17.12
CA PRO A 35 16.92 -3.64 -17.72
C PRO A 35 16.71 -4.06 -19.19
N PRO A 36 17.61 -3.69 -20.11
CA PRO A 36 17.48 -4.02 -21.54
C PRO A 36 17.29 -5.52 -21.82
N GLU A 37 17.99 -6.38 -21.08
CA GLU A 37 17.94 -7.83 -21.24
C GLU A 37 16.59 -8.41 -20.84
N LEU A 38 15.92 -7.78 -19.86
CA LEU A 38 14.57 -8.15 -19.47
C LEU A 38 13.55 -7.67 -20.52
N LEU A 39 13.72 -6.45 -21.03
CA LEU A 39 12.88 -5.90 -22.08
C LEU A 39 12.93 -6.72 -23.37
N GLU A 40 14.12 -7.12 -23.82
CA GLU A 40 14.29 -7.93 -25.02
C GLU A 40 13.56 -9.28 -24.90
N ARG A 41 13.74 -9.96 -23.76
CA ARG A 41 13.10 -11.24 -23.45
C ARG A 41 11.58 -11.15 -23.49
N TRP A 42 10.99 -10.15 -22.83
CA TRP A 42 9.54 -9.99 -22.78
C TRP A 42 8.96 -9.43 -24.08
N ARG A 43 9.71 -8.62 -24.84
CA ARG A 43 9.32 -8.22 -26.20
C ARG A 43 9.14 -9.43 -27.12
N GLY A 44 9.98 -10.45 -26.97
CA GLY A 44 9.84 -11.72 -27.70
C GLY A 44 8.55 -12.49 -27.39
N ARG A 45 7.86 -12.19 -26.28
CA ARG A 45 6.60 -12.83 -25.86
C ARG A 45 5.35 -12.14 -26.41
N VAL A 46 5.49 -10.93 -26.96
CA VAL A 46 4.36 -10.13 -27.49
C VAL A 46 3.53 -10.88 -28.55
N PRO A 47 4.11 -11.65 -29.50
CA PRO A 47 3.30 -12.36 -30.50
C PRO A 47 2.33 -13.41 -29.91
N GLU A 48 2.64 -13.95 -28.73
CA GLU A 48 1.83 -14.96 -28.05
C GLU A 48 0.84 -14.32 -27.05
N LEU A 49 1.30 -13.30 -26.30
CA LEU A 49 0.58 -12.76 -25.15
C LEU A 49 -0.16 -11.44 -25.45
N GLY A 50 0.25 -10.69 -26.47
CA GLY A 50 -0.09 -9.28 -26.64
C GLY A 50 0.73 -8.35 -25.73
N ASP A 51 0.71 -7.06 -26.02
CA ASP A 51 1.54 -6.06 -25.33
C ASP A 51 1.25 -5.94 -23.83
N GLU A 52 -0.03 -5.82 -23.46
CA GLU A 52 -0.45 -5.61 -22.06
C GLU A 52 0.02 -6.74 -21.14
N ALA A 53 -0.17 -8.00 -21.57
CA ALA A 53 0.24 -9.16 -20.80
C ALA A 53 1.77 -9.37 -20.82
N ALA A 54 2.45 -9.06 -21.92
CA ALA A 54 3.91 -9.11 -21.98
C ALA A 54 4.56 -8.06 -21.04
N VAL A 55 4.03 -6.84 -21.01
CA VAL A 55 4.52 -5.80 -20.09
C VAL A 55 4.20 -6.14 -18.64
N ALA A 56 2.99 -6.61 -18.35
CA ALA A 56 2.62 -7.03 -16.99
C ALA A 56 3.52 -8.17 -16.47
N GLY A 57 3.81 -9.18 -17.29
CA GLY A 57 4.74 -10.23 -16.94
C GLY A 57 6.17 -9.73 -16.71
N CYS A 58 6.63 -8.78 -17.54
CA CYS A 58 7.91 -8.10 -17.37
C CYS A 58 7.99 -7.37 -16.01
N PHE A 59 6.91 -6.68 -15.61
CA PHE A 59 6.83 -5.97 -14.33
C PHE A 59 6.84 -6.94 -13.15
N SER A 60 6.11 -8.06 -13.25
CA SER A 60 6.12 -9.13 -12.25
C SER A 60 7.53 -9.70 -12.07
N GLU A 61 8.20 -10.11 -13.15
CA GLU A 61 9.58 -10.65 -13.09
C GLU A 61 10.56 -9.64 -12.47
N PHE A 62 10.48 -8.37 -12.87
CA PHE A 62 11.35 -7.32 -12.33
C PHE A 62 11.13 -7.11 -10.83
N CYS A 63 9.88 -6.97 -10.40
CA CYS A 63 9.57 -6.71 -8.98
C CYS A 63 9.91 -7.92 -8.10
N ARG A 64 9.71 -9.16 -8.60
CA ARG A 64 10.12 -10.38 -7.92
C ARG A 64 11.64 -10.42 -7.72
N GLY A 65 12.41 -10.11 -8.75
CA GLY A 65 13.87 -10.04 -8.63
C GLY A 65 14.33 -9.00 -7.59
N ILE A 66 13.63 -7.85 -7.48
CA ILE A 66 13.89 -6.88 -6.41
C ILE A 66 13.56 -7.47 -5.04
N ILE A 67 12.37 -8.05 -4.87
CA ILE A 67 11.93 -8.66 -3.60
C ILE A 67 12.95 -9.71 -3.13
N GLU A 68 13.34 -10.63 -4.01
CA GLU A 68 14.33 -11.67 -3.73
C GLU A 68 15.68 -11.07 -3.29
N ALA A 69 16.13 -10.01 -3.97
CA ALA A 69 17.38 -9.34 -3.63
C ALA A 69 17.35 -8.56 -2.30
N VAL A 70 16.17 -8.10 -1.86
CA VAL A 70 16.02 -7.28 -0.65
C VAL A 70 15.41 -8.02 0.54
N ALA A 71 15.06 -9.29 0.40
CA ALA A 71 14.28 -10.05 1.38
C ALA A 71 14.87 -10.05 2.80
N ASP A 72 16.20 -10.04 2.91
CA ASP A 72 16.90 -10.04 4.20
C ASP A 72 17.15 -8.63 4.78
N ALA A 73 16.93 -7.57 4.00
CA ALA A 73 17.29 -6.20 4.34
C ALA A 73 16.10 -5.21 4.38
N ALA A 74 14.99 -5.48 3.70
CA ALA A 74 13.83 -4.60 3.65
C ALA A 74 12.83 -4.92 4.76
N ALA A 75 12.36 -3.93 5.50
CA ALA A 75 11.31 -4.12 6.51
C ALA A 75 9.95 -4.45 5.87
N CYS A 76 9.68 -3.89 4.70
CA CYS A 76 8.46 -4.11 3.94
C CYS A 76 8.67 -3.66 2.49
N VAL A 77 7.69 -3.97 1.64
CA VAL A 77 7.61 -3.45 0.27
C VAL A 77 6.34 -2.62 0.09
N LYS A 78 6.40 -1.67 -0.84
CA LYS A 78 5.30 -0.75 -1.11
C LYS A 78 5.07 -0.60 -2.62
N PRO A 79 4.37 -1.56 -3.27
CA PRO A 79 4.01 -1.42 -4.67
C PRO A 79 3.05 -0.26 -4.89
N GLN A 80 3.29 0.52 -5.94
CA GLN A 80 2.42 1.59 -6.38
C GLN A 80 1.42 1.08 -7.42
N ALA A 81 0.16 0.96 -7.03
CA ALA A 81 -0.89 0.34 -7.85
C ALA A 81 -1.03 1.00 -9.23
N ALA A 82 -0.87 2.32 -9.32
CA ALA A 82 -1.02 3.08 -10.56
C ALA A 82 -0.13 2.60 -11.72
N PHE A 83 1.11 2.14 -11.43
CA PHE A 83 2.00 1.65 -12.47
C PHE A 83 1.55 0.32 -13.08
N PHE A 84 0.76 -0.45 -12.33
CA PHE A 84 0.17 -1.71 -12.78
C PHE A 84 -1.19 -1.48 -13.44
N GLU A 85 -2.04 -0.64 -12.83
CA GLU A 85 -3.41 -0.33 -13.29
C GLU A 85 -3.47 0.17 -14.74
N GLN A 86 -2.45 0.91 -15.19
CA GLN A 86 -2.39 1.42 -16.57
C GLN A 86 -2.36 0.32 -17.65
N TYR A 87 -2.04 -0.93 -17.27
CA TYR A 87 -2.04 -2.11 -18.16
C TYR A 87 -3.25 -3.02 -17.95
N GLY A 88 -4.33 -2.49 -17.36
CA GLY A 88 -5.61 -3.20 -17.24
C GLY A 88 -5.54 -4.46 -16.37
N ALA A 89 -6.37 -5.46 -16.72
CA ALA A 89 -6.47 -6.72 -15.96
C ALA A 89 -5.15 -7.51 -15.90
N PRO A 90 -4.32 -7.59 -16.96
CA PRO A 90 -2.99 -8.19 -16.86
C PRO A 90 -2.09 -7.50 -15.85
N GLY A 91 -2.07 -6.15 -15.83
CA GLY A 91 -1.30 -5.38 -14.87
C GLY A 91 -1.74 -5.64 -13.42
N TRP A 92 -3.05 -5.67 -13.18
CA TRP A 92 -3.60 -6.01 -11.86
C TRP A 92 -3.24 -7.44 -11.42
N SER A 93 -3.20 -8.39 -12.37
CA SER A 93 -2.77 -9.76 -12.12
C SER A 93 -1.29 -9.83 -11.75
N ALA A 94 -0.43 -9.09 -12.45
CA ALA A 94 0.99 -8.98 -12.11
C ALA A 94 1.19 -8.36 -10.72
N LEU A 95 0.41 -7.35 -10.34
CA LEU A 95 0.44 -6.80 -8.99
C LEU A 95 0.09 -7.86 -7.93
N ALA A 96 -0.92 -8.70 -8.17
CA ALA A 96 -1.26 -9.81 -7.27
C ALA A 96 -0.10 -10.81 -7.12
N GLU A 97 0.62 -11.11 -8.21
CA GLU A 97 1.82 -11.95 -8.17
C GLU A 97 2.95 -11.32 -7.34
N VAL A 98 3.13 -9.99 -7.44
CA VAL A 98 4.12 -9.23 -6.65
C VAL A 98 3.78 -9.26 -5.16
N VAL A 99 2.50 -9.07 -4.79
CA VAL A 99 2.06 -9.17 -3.39
C VAL A 99 2.34 -10.58 -2.85
N ARG A 100 1.93 -11.62 -3.59
CA ARG A 100 2.18 -13.01 -3.21
C ARG A 100 3.68 -13.30 -3.04
N CYS A 101 4.53 -12.82 -3.95
CA CYS A 101 5.97 -13.00 -3.84
C CYS A 101 6.55 -12.34 -2.58
N ALA A 102 6.09 -11.14 -2.23
CA ALA A 102 6.52 -10.49 -0.99
C ALA A 102 6.14 -11.31 0.25
N HIS A 103 4.95 -11.89 0.26
CA HIS A 103 4.51 -12.81 1.34
C HIS A 103 5.33 -14.10 1.39
N ASP A 104 5.69 -14.68 0.24
CA ASP A 104 6.58 -15.85 0.17
C ASP A 104 7.96 -15.57 0.83
N HIS A 105 8.34 -14.30 0.99
CA HIS A 105 9.56 -13.81 1.64
C HIS A 105 9.32 -13.16 3.02
N ASP A 106 8.15 -13.35 3.65
CA ASP A 106 7.78 -12.76 4.93
C ASP A 106 7.96 -11.23 4.98
N LEU A 107 7.68 -10.54 3.86
CA LEU A 107 7.68 -9.08 3.76
C LEU A 107 6.25 -8.55 3.82
N PRO A 108 5.91 -7.72 4.83
CA PRO A 108 4.66 -6.98 4.84
C PRO A 108 4.51 -6.12 3.57
N VAL A 109 3.29 -6.06 3.04
CA VAL A 109 2.98 -5.30 1.82
C VAL A 109 2.11 -4.08 2.14
N ILE A 110 2.63 -2.89 1.86
CA ILE A 110 1.87 -1.65 1.91
C ILE A 110 1.44 -1.29 0.49
N LEU A 111 0.19 -1.54 0.12
CA LEU A 111 -0.31 -1.18 -1.19
C LEU A 111 -0.52 0.33 -1.29
N ASP A 112 0.30 1.01 -2.08
CA ASP A 112 0.17 2.44 -2.29
C ASP A 112 -0.83 2.71 -3.42
N VAL A 113 -2.06 3.05 -3.01
CA VAL A 113 -3.25 3.10 -3.87
C VAL A 113 -4.05 4.40 -3.72
N LYS A 114 -3.84 5.12 -2.60
CA LYS A 114 -4.37 6.46 -2.31
C LYS A 114 -5.89 6.59 -2.50
N ARG A 115 -6.65 5.52 -2.22
CA ARG A 115 -8.11 5.51 -2.41
C ARG A 115 -8.80 6.41 -1.40
N GLY A 116 -9.94 6.95 -1.80
CA GLY A 116 -10.84 7.72 -0.95
C GLY A 116 -12.15 7.92 -1.72
N ASP A 117 -13.26 7.48 -1.12
CA ASP A 117 -14.59 7.50 -1.74
C ASP A 117 -15.65 7.45 -0.64
N ILE A 118 -16.91 7.69 -0.97
CA ILE A 118 -18.01 7.56 -0.01
C ILE A 118 -18.16 6.10 0.46
N ALA A 119 -18.68 5.91 1.67
CA ALA A 119 -18.58 4.65 2.41
C ALA A 119 -18.91 3.38 1.62
N SER A 120 -20.00 3.35 0.82
CA SER A 120 -20.39 2.17 0.04
C SER A 120 -19.35 1.79 -1.02
N THR A 121 -18.77 2.77 -1.72
CA THR A 121 -17.69 2.57 -2.69
C THR A 121 -16.38 2.26 -1.98
N GLY A 122 -16.11 2.90 -0.84
CA GLY A 122 -14.95 2.63 0.01
C GLY A 122 -14.86 1.15 0.44
N VAL A 123 -15.99 0.51 0.74
CA VAL A 123 -16.04 -0.94 1.04
C VAL A 123 -15.55 -1.78 -0.14
N ALA A 124 -15.91 -1.41 -1.37
CA ALA A 124 -15.43 -2.13 -2.55
C ALA A 124 -13.90 -1.98 -2.73
N TYR A 125 -13.35 -0.78 -2.46
CA TYR A 125 -11.91 -0.57 -2.48
C TYR A 125 -11.17 -1.35 -1.37
N ALA A 126 -11.68 -1.34 -0.14
CA ALA A 126 -11.10 -2.10 0.96
C ALA A 126 -11.11 -3.61 0.65
N ARG A 127 -12.21 -4.13 0.10
CA ARG A 127 -12.32 -5.51 -0.37
C ARG A 127 -11.29 -5.84 -1.45
N ALA A 128 -11.17 -5.01 -2.48
CA ALA A 128 -10.20 -5.24 -3.55
C ALA A 128 -8.75 -5.30 -3.05
N ALA A 129 -8.40 -4.48 -2.05
CA ALA A 129 -7.05 -4.44 -1.50
C ALA A 129 -6.76 -5.58 -0.51
N PHE A 130 -7.73 -5.95 0.34
CA PHE A 130 -7.55 -6.92 1.42
C PHE A 130 -8.12 -8.29 1.07
N GLY A 131 -9.31 -8.64 1.58
CA GLY A 131 -9.84 -10.02 1.54
C GLY A 131 -10.65 -10.42 0.31
N GLY A 132 -11.06 -9.47 -0.54
CA GLY A 132 -11.83 -9.72 -1.76
C GLY A 132 -13.35 -9.59 -1.61
N ALA A 133 -14.10 -10.24 -2.50
CA ALA A 133 -15.54 -10.04 -2.67
C ALA A 133 -16.34 -11.36 -2.63
N PRO A 134 -17.66 -11.32 -2.35
CA PRO A 134 -18.52 -12.49 -2.52
C PRO A 134 -18.50 -13.00 -3.98
N GLY A 135 -18.50 -14.32 -4.16
CA GLY A 135 -18.72 -14.96 -5.46
C GLY A 135 -19.94 -15.89 -5.44
N PHE A 136 -20.32 -16.41 -6.61
CA PHE A 136 -21.51 -17.27 -6.74
C PHE A 136 -21.35 -18.64 -6.06
N THR A 137 -20.13 -19.17 -6.00
CA THR A 137 -19.82 -20.50 -5.42
C THR A 137 -18.87 -20.42 -4.22
N ALA A 138 -17.95 -19.46 -4.24
CA ALA A 138 -16.99 -19.19 -3.18
C ALA A 138 -16.58 -17.71 -3.21
N PRO A 139 -16.05 -17.14 -2.11
CA PRO A 139 -15.44 -15.81 -2.14
C PRO A 139 -14.32 -15.72 -3.18
N VAL A 140 -14.20 -14.56 -3.82
CA VAL A 140 -13.12 -14.20 -4.74
C VAL A 140 -12.08 -13.41 -3.96
N GLY A 141 -10.81 -13.80 -4.03
CA GLY A 141 -9.73 -13.11 -3.33
C GLY A 141 -9.45 -11.70 -3.86
N GLY A 142 -9.05 -10.82 -2.95
CA GLY A 142 -8.47 -9.51 -3.30
C GLY A 142 -6.97 -9.62 -3.54
N LEU A 143 -6.26 -8.49 -3.47
CA LEU A 143 -4.79 -8.47 -3.52
C LEU A 143 -4.12 -9.03 -2.26
N ASP A 144 -4.84 -9.13 -1.15
CA ASP A 144 -4.33 -9.56 0.16
C ASP A 144 -3.23 -8.64 0.74
N ALA A 145 -3.21 -7.36 0.39
CA ALA A 145 -2.25 -6.41 0.95
C ALA A 145 -2.34 -6.36 2.50
N ASP A 146 -1.22 -6.10 3.17
CA ASP A 146 -1.21 -5.97 4.63
C ASP A 146 -1.70 -4.59 5.08
N ALA A 147 -1.41 -3.56 4.29
CA ALA A 147 -1.86 -2.21 4.54
C ALA A 147 -2.12 -1.45 3.23
N VAL A 148 -2.84 -0.33 3.30
CA VAL A 148 -3.12 0.54 2.16
C VAL A 148 -2.83 2.01 2.46
N THR A 149 -2.56 2.81 1.43
CA THR A 149 -2.62 4.28 1.54
C THR A 149 -4.01 4.82 1.16
N VAL A 150 -4.53 5.79 1.92
CA VAL A 150 -5.87 6.36 1.73
C VAL A 150 -5.89 7.88 1.83
N SER A 151 -6.79 8.52 1.09
CA SER A 151 -6.98 9.97 1.08
C SER A 151 -8.09 10.39 2.06
N PRO A 152 -7.83 11.31 3.01
CA PRO A 152 -8.84 11.76 3.99
C PRO A 152 -9.76 12.87 3.45
N TYR A 153 -9.62 13.27 2.19
CA TYR A 153 -10.21 14.51 1.68
C TYR A 153 -11.73 14.58 1.80
N LEU A 154 -12.42 13.44 1.72
CA LEU A 154 -13.89 13.39 1.73
C LEU A 154 -14.50 13.39 3.14
N GLY A 155 -13.70 13.25 4.20
CA GLY A 155 -14.18 13.12 5.56
C GLY A 155 -13.72 11.83 6.24
N ASP A 156 -13.96 11.72 7.54
CA ASP A 156 -13.58 10.53 8.31
C ASP A 156 -14.45 9.31 8.00
N ASP A 157 -15.71 9.52 7.66
CA ASP A 157 -16.64 8.50 7.15
C ASP A 157 -16.11 7.79 5.90
N SER A 158 -15.39 8.51 5.03
CA SER A 158 -14.73 7.92 3.85
C SER A 158 -13.57 6.97 4.18
N LEU A 159 -13.01 7.08 5.39
CA LEU A 159 -11.90 6.25 5.87
C LEU A 159 -12.40 5.00 6.63
N GLU A 160 -13.62 5.05 7.17
CA GLU A 160 -14.22 3.98 7.98
C GLU A 160 -14.11 2.59 7.33
N PRO A 161 -14.37 2.39 6.02
CA PRO A 161 -14.26 1.07 5.41
C PRO A 161 -12.85 0.47 5.50
N PHE A 162 -11.81 1.30 5.44
CA PHE A 162 -10.42 0.87 5.55
C PHE A 162 -10.02 0.69 7.02
N VAL A 163 -10.42 1.61 7.89
CA VAL A 163 -10.14 1.52 9.33
C VAL A 163 -10.80 0.30 9.96
N ALA A 164 -12.00 -0.09 9.51
CA ALA A 164 -12.67 -1.31 9.95
C ALA A 164 -11.84 -2.57 9.69
N ALA A 165 -11.02 -2.60 8.63
CA ALA A 165 -10.14 -3.73 8.31
C ALA A 165 -8.99 -3.90 9.32
N THR A 166 -8.72 -2.92 10.18
CA THR A 166 -7.74 -3.07 11.28
C THR A 166 -8.15 -4.15 12.29
N ALA A 167 -9.45 -4.40 12.45
CA ALA A 167 -9.96 -5.52 13.25
C ALA A 167 -9.58 -6.90 12.67
N GLU A 168 -9.23 -6.95 11.37
CA GLU A 168 -8.74 -8.13 10.66
C GLU A 168 -7.20 -8.13 10.57
N GLY A 169 -6.52 -7.29 11.34
CA GLY A 169 -5.06 -7.18 11.35
C GLY A 169 -4.49 -6.49 10.12
N ARG A 170 -5.26 -5.63 9.44
CA ARG A 170 -4.78 -4.79 8.32
C ARG A 170 -4.32 -3.41 8.80
N GLY A 171 -3.48 -2.74 8.00
CA GLY A 171 -3.01 -1.39 8.26
C GLY A 171 -3.59 -0.35 7.31
N VAL A 172 -3.61 0.90 7.75
CA VAL A 172 -4.08 2.05 6.95
C VAL A 172 -3.11 3.21 7.14
N PHE A 173 -2.59 3.76 6.04
CA PHE A 173 -1.76 4.96 6.06
C PHE A 173 -2.49 6.13 5.39
N VAL A 174 -2.89 7.11 6.19
CA VAL A 174 -3.68 8.26 5.72
C VAL A 174 -2.75 9.34 5.17
N LEU A 175 -3.03 9.83 3.96
CA LEU A 175 -2.33 10.96 3.36
C LEU A 175 -2.46 12.20 4.24
N THR A 176 -1.38 12.52 4.96
CA THR A 176 -1.37 13.60 5.96
C THR A 176 -0.60 14.79 5.42
N ARG A 177 0.68 14.59 5.09
CA ARG A 177 1.56 15.64 4.56
C ARG A 177 2.37 15.07 3.41
N THR A 178 1.96 15.28 2.17
CA THR A 178 2.62 14.67 1.00
C THR A 178 3.85 15.47 0.56
N SER A 179 4.73 14.85 -0.22
CA SER A 179 6.04 15.42 -0.62
C SER A 179 6.00 16.28 -1.88
N ASN A 180 4.87 16.31 -2.60
CA ASN A 180 4.75 17.01 -3.87
C ASN A 180 4.72 18.54 -3.67
N PRO A 181 5.22 19.34 -4.63
CA PRO A 181 5.21 20.81 -4.52
C PRO A 181 3.83 21.43 -4.27
N GLY A 182 2.78 20.80 -4.79
CA GLY A 182 1.39 21.25 -4.61
C GLY A 182 0.77 20.89 -3.25
N ALA A 183 1.49 20.25 -2.33
CA ALA A 183 0.98 19.91 -1.00
C ALA A 183 0.45 21.16 -0.27
N ALA A 184 1.16 22.29 -0.39
CA ALA A 184 0.82 23.56 0.26
C ALA A 184 -0.52 24.15 -0.19
N THR A 185 -1.04 23.77 -1.36
CA THR A 185 -2.34 24.25 -1.86
C THR A 185 -3.48 23.93 -0.91
N LEU A 186 -3.44 22.79 -0.23
CA LEU A 186 -4.46 22.37 0.74
C LEU A 186 -3.87 22.10 2.12
N GLN A 187 -2.81 21.30 2.19
CA GLN A 187 -2.33 20.72 3.44
C GLN A 187 -1.70 21.76 4.38
N GLU A 188 -1.15 22.83 3.83
CA GLU A 188 -0.54 23.94 4.59
C GLU A 188 -1.49 25.13 4.77
N GLN A 189 -2.75 25.03 4.31
CA GLN A 189 -3.75 26.05 4.60
C GLN A 189 -4.04 26.10 6.09
N GLU A 190 -4.13 27.31 6.65
CA GLU A 190 -4.44 27.52 8.05
C GLU A 190 -5.93 27.36 8.32
N THR A 191 -6.26 26.54 9.32
CA THR A 191 -7.62 26.37 9.83
C THR A 191 -7.55 26.24 11.35
N GLY A 192 -8.33 27.03 12.08
CA GLY A 192 -8.29 27.02 13.55
C GLY A 192 -6.89 27.28 14.14
N GLY A 193 -6.07 28.12 13.49
CA GLY A 193 -4.74 28.52 13.98
C GLY A 193 -3.62 27.51 13.74
N ARG A 194 -3.84 26.47 12.93
CA ARG A 194 -2.82 25.49 12.55
C ARG A 194 -3.04 24.98 11.13
N ALA A 195 -1.99 24.44 10.52
CA ALA A 195 -2.06 23.88 9.17
C ALA A 195 -3.01 22.68 9.10
N LEU A 196 -3.73 22.53 7.99
CA LEU A 196 -4.71 21.46 7.75
C LEU A 196 -4.11 20.05 7.99
N TYR A 197 -2.86 19.81 7.61
CA TYR A 197 -2.23 18.50 7.84
C TYR A 197 -2.13 18.12 9.32
N LEU A 198 -2.10 19.08 10.25
CA LEU A 198 -2.10 18.80 11.70
C LEU A 198 -3.48 18.39 12.20
N HIS A 199 -4.56 18.85 11.56
CA HIS A 199 -5.90 18.32 11.83
C HIS A 199 -6.04 16.89 11.31
N VAL A 200 -5.46 16.59 10.15
CA VAL A 200 -5.40 15.22 9.63
C VAL A 200 -4.56 14.31 10.52
N ALA A 201 -3.44 14.79 11.06
CA ALA A 201 -2.62 14.03 12.01
C ALA A 201 -3.39 13.67 13.30
N GLU A 202 -4.20 14.60 13.82
CA GLU A 202 -5.09 14.29 14.96
C GLU A 202 -6.20 13.31 14.58
N LEU A 203 -6.76 13.42 13.38
CA LEU A 203 -7.70 12.44 12.86
C LEU A 203 -7.09 11.03 12.82
N VAL A 204 -5.85 10.90 12.32
CA VAL A 204 -5.10 9.63 12.32
C VAL A 204 -4.95 9.08 13.73
N ALA A 205 -4.51 9.91 14.69
CA ALA A 205 -4.35 9.48 16.07
C ALA A 205 -5.67 9.03 16.70
N ARG A 206 -6.77 9.75 16.44
CA ARG A 206 -8.12 9.39 16.91
C ARG A 206 -8.61 8.07 16.34
N LEU A 207 -8.48 7.88 15.02
CA LEU A 207 -8.91 6.65 14.35
C LEU A 207 -8.07 5.43 14.77
N GLY A 208 -6.79 5.64 15.07
CA GLY A 208 -5.84 4.59 15.47
C GLY A 208 -5.87 4.19 16.95
N ALA A 209 -6.53 4.98 17.81
CA ALA A 209 -6.47 4.78 19.26
C ALA A 209 -6.91 3.38 19.71
N ALA A 210 -7.89 2.78 19.02
CA ALA A 210 -8.41 1.45 19.34
C ALA A 210 -7.58 0.28 18.77
N SER A 211 -6.60 0.56 17.91
CA SER A 211 -5.79 -0.45 17.21
C SER A 211 -4.29 -0.31 17.50
N THR A 212 -3.95 0.16 18.70
CA THR A 212 -2.55 0.25 19.16
C THR A 212 -2.04 -1.13 19.58
N GLY A 213 -1.04 -1.62 18.84
CA GLY A 213 -0.36 -2.88 19.11
C GLY A 213 0.60 -2.83 20.29
N ARG A 214 1.20 -3.98 20.61
CA ARG A 214 2.07 -4.14 21.80
C ARG A 214 3.38 -3.35 21.72
N TYR A 215 3.81 -2.96 20.53
CA TYR A 215 4.97 -2.09 20.32
C TYR A 215 4.64 -0.59 20.45
N GLY A 216 3.38 -0.24 20.76
CA GLY A 216 2.93 1.15 20.94
C GLY A 216 2.61 1.89 19.65
N TYR A 217 2.58 1.19 18.51
CA TYR A 217 2.18 1.73 17.21
C TYR A 217 0.74 1.34 16.90
N SER A 218 0.01 2.23 16.22
CA SER A 218 -1.35 1.99 15.76
C SER A 218 -1.38 1.40 14.35
N ASP A 219 -2.38 0.58 14.04
CA ASP A 219 -2.62 0.08 12.68
C ASP A 219 -3.09 1.18 11.71
N VAL A 220 -3.55 2.32 12.23
CA VAL A 220 -3.76 3.55 11.47
C VAL A 220 -2.56 4.48 11.66
N GLY A 221 -1.86 4.77 10.57
CA GLY A 221 -0.68 5.64 10.52
C GLY A 221 -0.83 6.79 9.54
N ALA A 222 0.18 7.66 9.50
CA ALA A 222 0.23 8.83 8.62
C ALA A 222 1.23 8.61 7.47
N VAL A 223 0.88 9.07 6.26
CA VAL A 223 1.87 9.33 5.21
C VAL A 223 2.36 10.75 5.35
N ALA A 224 3.65 10.89 5.67
CA ALA A 224 4.32 12.17 5.81
C ALA A 224 5.63 12.19 4.99
N GLY A 225 5.75 13.19 4.11
CA GLY A 225 6.84 13.32 3.15
C GLY A 225 8.14 13.73 3.83
N ALA A 226 9.22 12.99 3.54
CA ALA A 226 10.55 13.29 4.06
C ALA A 226 11.16 14.61 3.53
N THR A 227 10.55 15.22 2.51
CA THR A 227 11.05 16.44 1.84
C THR A 227 10.89 17.71 2.69
N ALA A 228 10.19 17.67 3.82
CA ALA A 228 10.25 18.76 4.78
C ALA A 228 10.23 18.26 6.24
N PRO A 229 11.43 17.93 6.78
CA PRO A 229 11.61 17.30 8.08
C PRO A 229 10.98 18.03 9.28
N ALA A 230 10.77 19.35 9.17
CA ALA A 230 10.15 20.14 10.23
C ALA A 230 8.70 19.70 10.53
N SER A 231 7.96 19.16 9.55
CA SER A 231 6.59 18.69 9.78
C SER A 231 6.51 17.29 10.39
N LEU A 232 7.65 16.63 10.59
CA LEU A 232 7.75 15.27 11.14
C LEU A 232 8.09 15.28 12.64
N ARG A 233 8.19 16.47 13.23
CA ARG A 233 8.53 16.68 14.63
C ARG A 233 7.29 16.87 15.48
#